data_AF-A0A6I3FFX1-F1
#
_entry.id   AF-A0A6I3FFX1-F1
#
_cell.length_a   1.000
_cell.length_b   1.000
_cell.length_c   1.000
_cell.angle_alpha   90.00
_cell.angle_beta   90.00
_cell.angle_gamma   90.00
#
_symmetry.space_group_name_H-M   'P 1'
#
loop_
_entity.id
_entity.type
_entity.pdbx_description
1 polymer ?
#
loop_
_entity_poly.entity_id
_entity_poly.type
_entity_poly.pdbx_seq_one_letter_code
_entity_poly.pdbx_strand_id
1 'polypeptide(L)'
;MTVKNYLAKTVIYIPITVFLIVALTSSDVRNLGSQSRSLTASLDDAEIFLAEQIALLPESQFKGRVIDVKETTDFEALFFARIPALNDISHLVTPLSFDFYEHYLFDPKTTQIRNHYKFATRSSDIYSLLGVKYMRTDSLNSLQADFGGDNSEPPFKFSANDFLIPLKNTNLGNYSPTKSYVAESLDETFETMDRSDFSLTSDVVVYEPLINNLVKASNSKLTLKGGDLRIEASSPGKSMLILPLEFSNCITFRSNDPKSGFIDAFRVDGILSGLLFDGFLDVTAELRYGVFTNNGCRLKDLDDYKTLTNH
;
A
#
# COMPACT_ATOMS: atom_id res chain seq x y z
N MET A 1 -58.45 -45.52 -6.32
CA MET A 1 -58.23 -44.57 -5.22
C MET A 1 -56.89 -44.94 -4.59
N THR A 2 -55.73 -44.60 -5.17
CA THR A 2 -55.17 -43.29 -5.51
C THR A 2 -54.89 -42.43 -4.27
N VAL A 3 -53.70 -42.58 -3.68
CA VAL A 3 -52.93 -41.43 -3.17
C VAL A 3 -51.47 -41.63 -3.59
N LYS A 4 -51.13 -40.95 -4.69
CA LYS A 4 -49.79 -40.77 -5.24
C LYS A 4 -49.13 -39.59 -4.51
N ASN A 5 -47.80 -39.65 -4.40
CA ASN A 5 -46.88 -38.51 -4.33
C ASN A 5 -46.96 -37.56 -3.12
N TYR A 6 -46.09 -37.75 -2.14
CA TYR A 6 -45.55 -36.65 -1.31
C TYR A 6 -44.12 -36.90 -0.81
N LEU A 7 -43.31 -37.68 -1.54
CA LEU A 7 -41.94 -38.06 -1.12
C LEU A 7 -40.81 -37.57 -2.04
N ALA A 8 -41.04 -36.57 -2.87
CA ALA A 8 -39.97 -36.00 -3.69
C ALA A 8 -40.19 -34.50 -3.90
N LYS A 9 -39.73 -33.64 -2.97
CA LYS A 9 -39.47 -32.21 -3.25
C LYS A 9 -38.75 -31.37 -2.17
N THR A 10 -38.33 -31.92 -1.02
CA THR A 10 -37.88 -31.05 0.10
C THR A 10 -36.39 -31.15 0.46
N VAL A 11 -35.52 -31.72 -0.38
CA VAL A 11 -34.08 -31.87 -0.05
C VAL A 11 -33.12 -31.20 -1.05
N ILE A 12 -33.62 -30.56 -2.12
CA ILE A 12 -32.78 -29.82 -3.07
C ILE A 12 -33.23 -28.37 -3.13
N TYR A 13 -33.23 -27.68 -1.99
CA TYR A 13 -33.37 -26.22 -1.96
C TYR A 13 -32.44 -25.54 -0.97
N ILE A 14 -31.64 -26.26 -0.18
CA ILE A 14 -30.75 -25.64 0.81
C ILE A 14 -29.33 -25.31 0.28
N PRO A 15 -28.74 -25.95 -0.76
CA PRO A 15 -27.42 -25.51 -1.22
C PRO A 15 -27.51 -24.28 -2.12
N ILE A 16 -28.62 -24.04 -2.82
CA ILE A 16 -28.77 -22.93 -3.76
C ILE A 16 -29.05 -21.61 -3.02
N THR A 17 -29.85 -21.60 -1.95
CA THR A 17 -30.13 -20.37 -1.19
C THR A 17 -28.92 -19.88 -0.42
N VAL A 18 -28.09 -20.78 0.11
CA VAL A 18 -26.82 -20.38 0.76
C VAL A 18 -25.83 -19.84 -0.27
N PHE A 19 -25.77 -20.44 -1.48
CA PHE A 19 -24.91 -19.93 -2.56
C PHE A 19 -25.37 -18.57 -3.10
N LEU A 20 -26.69 -18.34 -3.19
CA LEU A 20 -27.26 -17.06 -3.59
C LEU A 20 -27.04 -15.97 -2.53
N ILE A 21 -27.14 -16.29 -1.24
CA ILE A 21 -26.88 -15.32 -0.16
C ILE A 21 -25.40 -14.93 -0.14
N VAL A 22 -24.48 -15.90 -0.30
CA VAL A 22 -23.03 -15.60 -0.36
C VAL A 22 -22.65 -14.83 -1.63
N ALA A 23 -23.23 -15.18 -2.79
CA ALA A 23 -23.01 -14.43 -4.03
C ALA A 23 -23.56 -12.98 -3.95
N LEU A 24 -24.68 -12.78 -3.26
CA LEU A 24 -25.24 -11.43 -3.04
C LEU A 24 -24.37 -10.58 -2.10
N THR A 25 -23.73 -11.17 -1.08
CA THR A 25 -22.77 -10.41 -0.23
C THR A 25 -21.47 -10.01 -0.96
N SER A 26 -21.11 -10.70 -2.05
CA SER A 26 -19.99 -10.27 -2.92
C SER A 26 -20.35 -9.11 -3.86
N SER A 27 -21.64 -8.78 -3.95
CA SER A 27 -22.16 -7.64 -4.71
C SER A 27 -22.10 -6.34 -3.90
N ASP A 28 -21.90 -6.42 -2.57
CA ASP A 28 -21.89 -5.25 -1.69
C ASP A 28 -20.65 -4.36 -1.87
N VAL A 29 -19.57 -4.88 -2.49
CA VAL A 29 -18.45 -4.03 -2.93
C VAL A 29 -18.79 -3.25 -4.21
N ARG A 30 -19.75 -3.72 -5.02
CA ARG A 30 -20.17 -3.04 -6.26
C ARG A 30 -21.28 -2.00 -6.04
N ASN A 31 -21.97 -2.03 -4.90
CA ASN A 31 -23.07 -1.11 -4.57
C ASN A 31 -22.72 -0.02 -3.55
N LEU A 32 -21.44 0.20 -3.24
CA LEU A 32 -20.98 1.41 -2.55
C LEU A 32 -21.17 2.70 -3.38
N GLY A 33 -21.67 2.60 -4.61
CA GLY A 33 -21.97 3.74 -5.49
C GLY A 33 -23.36 4.36 -5.37
N SER A 34 -24.28 3.88 -4.51
CA SER A 34 -25.67 4.41 -4.50
C SER A 34 -26.29 4.73 -3.15
N GLN A 35 -25.64 4.42 -2.02
CA GLN A 35 -26.09 4.95 -0.72
C GLN A 35 -25.27 6.18 -0.36
N SER A 36 -25.75 7.34 -0.81
CA SER A 36 -25.34 8.62 -0.25
C SER A 36 -25.85 8.71 1.19
N ARG A 37 -25.11 8.16 2.16
CA ARG A 37 -25.03 8.87 3.44
C ARG A 37 -24.55 10.27 3.10
N SER A 38 -25.27 11.28 3.55
CA SER A 38 -24.72 12.64 3.52
C SER A 38 -23.48 12.62 4.40
N LEU A 39 -22.30 12.43 3.81
CA LEU A 39 -21.04 12.73 4.48
C LEU A 39 -21.11 14.22 4.83
N THR A 40 -21.10 14.49 6.13
CA THR A 40 -21.07 15.85 6.69
C THR A 40 -19.64 16.16 7.15
N ALA A 41 -18.66 15.57 6.48
CA ALA A 41 -17.26 15.86 6.72
C ALA A 41 -16.99 17.33 6.36
N SER A 42 -16.71 18.12 7.39
CA SER A 42 -16.15 19.46 7.25
C SER A 42 -14.64 19.29 7.11
N LEU A 43 -14.07 19.70 5.98
CA LEU A 43 -12.62 19.72 5.82
C LEU A 43 -12.04 20.95 6.53
N ASP A 44 -11.00 20.76 7.33
CA ASP A 44 -10.19 21.84 7.85
C ASP A 44 -9.20 22.37 6.79
N ASP A 45 -8.48 23.45 7.11
CA ASP A 45 -7.53 24.07 6.19
C ASP A 45 -6.38 23.12 5.77
N ALA A 46 -5.97 22.20 6.66
CA ALA A 46 -4.94 21.21 6.38
C ALA A 46 -5.46 20.11 5.44
N GLU A 47 -6.70 19.63 5.63
CA GLU A 47 -7.31 18.69 4.68
C GLU A 47 -7.57 19.33 3.32
N ILE A 48 -8.00 20.59 3.25
CA ILE A 48 -8.15 21.32 2.00
C ILE A 48 -6.80 21.38 1.27
N PHE A 49 -5.74 21.78 1.96
CA PHE A 49 -4.39 21.79 1.41
C PHE A 49 -3.96 20.40 0.91
N LEU A 50 -4.11 19.35 1.72
CA LEU A 50 -3.75 17.99 1.34
C LEU A 50 -4.55 17.49 0.13
N ALA A 51 -5.85 17.81 0.04
CA ALA A 51 -6.68 17.44 -1.09
C ALA A 51 -6.16 18.06 -2.40
N GLU A 52 -5.78 19.34 -2.38
CA GLU A 52 -5.19 20.02 -3.53
C GLU A 52 -3.84 19.40 -3.94
N GLN A 53 -3.05 18.98 -2.95
CA GLN A 53 -1.69 18.49 -3.19
C GLN A 53 -1.62 17.01 -3.61
N ILE A 54 -2.42 16.14 -2.99
CA ILE A 54 -2.23 14.67 -3.07
C ILE A 54 -3.51 13.85 -3.23
N ALA A 55 -4.69 14.46 -3.40
CA ALA A 55 -5.91 13.67 -3.58
C ALA A 55 -5.81 12.71 -4.79
N LEU A 56 -6.36 11.51 -4.61
CA LEU A 56 -6.48 10.49 -5.65
C LEU A 56 -7.70 10.78 -6.54
N LEU A 57 -7.49 11.64 -7.53
CA LEU A 57 -8.49 11.97 -8.53
C LEU A 57 -8.48 10.93 -9.67
N PRO A 58 -9.62 10.67 -10.33
CA PRO A 58 -9.66 9.81 -11.50
C PRO A 58 -8.67 10.29 -12.58
N GLU A 59 -7.95 9.36 -13.20
CA GLU A 59 -6.96 9.63 -14.26
C GLU A 59 -5.79 10.52 -13.81
N SER A 60 -5.53 10.61 -12.50
CA SER A 60 -4.44 11.40 -11.94
C SER A 60 -3.26 10.53 -11.48
N GLN A 61 -2.06 11.12 -11.51
CA GLN A 61 -0.87 10.48 -10.97
C GLN A 61 -0.92 10.44 -9.44
N PHE A 62 -0.38 9.37 -8.87
CA PHE A 62 -0.09 9.28 -7.45
C PHE A 62 0.96 10.33 -7.08
N LYS A 63 0.60 11.24 -6.16
CA LYS A 63 1.45 12.36 -5.73
C LYS A 63 2.04 12.17 -4.33
N GLY A 64 1.90 10.97 -3.76
CA GLY A 64 2.27 10.65 -2.39
C GLY A 64 1.05 10.52 -1.49
N ARG A 65 1.31 10.22 -0.21
CA ARG A 65 0.31 10.08 0.85
C ARG A 65 0.67 10.89 2.08
N VAL A 66 -0.27 11.05 2.99
CA VAL A 66 -0.04 11.64 4.30
C VAL A 66 0.14 10.54 5.36
N ILE A 67 0.92 10.80 6.40
CA ILE A 67 0.86 10.08 7.68
C ILE A 67 0.51 11.09 8.76
N ASP A 68 -0.44 10.75 9.61
CA ASP A 68 -0.74 11.46 10.83
C ASP A 68 -0.09 10.74 12.00
N VAL A 69 0.92 11.35 12.61
CA VAL A 69 1.57 10.82 13.82
C VAL A 69 0.86 11.30 15.09
N LYS A 70 -0.20 12.12 14.96
CA LYS A 70 -1.08 12.48 16.07
C LYS A 70 -1.96 11.28 16.46
N GLU A 71 -2.51 11.34 17.66
CA GLU A 71 -3.40 10.30 18.19
C GLU A 71 -4.80 10.30 17.55
N THR A 72 -5.12 11.27 16.69
CA THR A 72 -6.47 11.48 16.15
C THR A 72 -6.46 11.76 14.64
N THR A 73 -6.46 10.70 13.84
CA THR A 73 -6.66 10.81 12.39
C THR A 73 -8.15 10.94 12.07
N ASP A 74 -8.55 12.00 11.36
CA ASP A 74 -9.91 12.13 10.83
C ASP A 74 -10.07 11.33 9.53
N PHE A 75 -10.30 10.03 9.67
CA PHE A 75 -10.51 9.15 8.52
C PHE A 75 -11.72 9.56 7.67
N GLU A 76 -12.77 10.13 8.26
CA GLU A 76 -13.96 10.54 7.48
C GLU A 76 -13.60 11.67 6.51
N ALA A 77 -12.88 12.69 6.99
CA ALA A 77 -12.39 13.78 6.16
C ALA A 77 -11.42 13.29 5.07
N LEU A 78 -10.46 12.42 5.42
CA LEU A 78 -9.51 11.84 4.47
C LEU A 78 -10.21 11.04 3.36
N PHE A 79 -11.17 10.18 3.71
CA PHE A 79 -11.94 9.41 2.75
C PHE A 79 -12.81 10.31 1.86
N PHE A 80 -13.49 11.31 2.45
CA PHE A 80 -14.32 12.26 1.71
C PHE A 80 -13.50 13.04 0.67
N ALA A 81 -12.33 13.52 1.08
CA ALA A 81 -11.42 14.30 0.23
C ALA A 81 -10.53 13.43 -0.68
N ARG A 82 -10.62 12.10 -0.59
CA ARG A 82 -9.77 11.14 -1.32
C ARG A 82 -8.28 11.34 -1.08
N ILE A 83 -7.92 11.74 0.14
CA ILE A 83 -6.53 11.93 0.54
C ILE A 83 -5.98 10.55 0.93
N PRO A 84 -4.96 10.03 0.21
CA PRO A 84 -4.35 8.77 0.60
C PRO A 84 -3.57 8.99 1.90
N ALA A 85 -3.77 8.09 2.87
CA ALA A 85 -3.06 8.08 4.13
C ALA A 85 -2.33 6.73 4.35
N LEU A 86 -1.21 6.78 5.06
CA LEU A 86 -0.54 5.56 5.54
C LEU A 86 -1.22 5.01 6.80
N ASN A 87 -1.84 5.86 7.61
CA ASN A 87 -2.63 5.41 8.75
C ASN A 87 -3.71 4.46 8.26
N ASP A 88 -3.83 3.32 8.94
CA ASP A 88 -4.88 2.36 8.68
C ASP A 88 -5.64 2.05 9.98
N ILE A 89 -6.82 1.48 9.82
CA ILE A 89 -7.54 0.84 10.90
C ILE A 89 -6.82 -0.49 11.15
N SER A 90 -6.47 -0.79 12.41
CA SER A 90 -5.69 -1.97 12.81
C SER A 90 -6.28 -3.29 12.31
N HIS A 91 -7.60 -3.35 12.10
CA HIS A 91 -8.33 -4.51 11.57
C HIS A 91 -8.05 -4.79 10.08
N LEU A 92 -7.42 -3.87 9.36
CA LEU A 92 -7.08 -3.98 7.94
C LEU A 92 -5.57 -4.21 7.70
N VAL A 93 -4.75 -4.08 8.75
CA VAL A 93 -3.31 -4.29 8.69
C VAL A 93 -3.01 -5.79 8.61
N THR A 94 -2.20 -6.18 7.64
CA THR A 94 -1.73 -7.57 7.49
C THR A 94 -0.65 -7.88 8.55
N PRO A 95 -0.44 -9.15 8.93
CA PRO A 95 0.64 -9.52 9.85
C PRO A 95 2.02 -9.03 9.38
N LEU A 96 2.30 -9.14 8.08
CA LEU A 96 3.55 -8.69 7.48
C LEU A 96 3.75 -7.17 7.61
N SER A 97 2.69 -6.38 7.35
CA SER A 97 2.72 -4.93 7.55
C SER A 97 2.81 -4.55 9.01
N PHE A 98 2.19 -5.33 9.92
CA PHE A 98 2.34 -5.11 11.36
C PHE A 98 3.80 -5.22 11.80
N ASP A 99 4.49 -6.32 11.45
CA ASP A 99 5.89 -6.53 11.81
C ASP A 99 6.80 -5.44 11.22
N PHE A 100 6.57 -5.06 9.95
CA PHE A 100 7.30 -3.97 9.31
C PHE A 100 7.08 -2.63 10.03
N TYR A 101 5.83 -2.29 10.34
CA TYR A 101 5.52 -1.06 11.05
C TYR A 101 6.03 -1.09 12.49
N GLU A 102 6.00 -2.23 13.18
CA GLU A 102 6.55 -2.37 14.52
C GLU A 102 8.06 -2.09 14.53
N HIS A 103 8.80 -2.70 13.60
CA HIS A 103 10.24 -2.50 13.47
C HIS A 103 10.58 -1.02 13.22
N TYR A 104 10.01 -0.43 12.18
CA TYR A 104 10.43 0.89 11.71
C TYR A 104 9.65 2.08 12.28
N LEU A 105 8.35 1.93 12.51
CA LEU A 105 7.43 3.06 12.55
C LEU A 105 6.63 3.21 13.82
N PHE A 106 6.36 2.15 14.58
CA PHE A 106 5.59 2.28 15.82
C PHE A 106 6.40 2.99 16.89
N ASP A 107 5.70 3.73 17.75
CA ASP A 107 6.28 4.33 18.94
C ASP A 107 6.53 3.24 19.99
N PRO A 108 7.80 2.93 20.34
CA PRO A 108 8.11 1.88 21.31
C PRO A 108 7.59 2.20 22.72
N LYS A 109 7.23 3.46 22.99
CA LYS A 109 6.66 3.89 24.27
C LYS A 109 5.14 3.71 24.34
N THR A 110 4.49 3.38 23.23
CA THR A 110 3.03 3.36 23.16
C THR A 110 2.52 2.05 22.55
N THR A 111 1.85 1.24 23.36
CA THR A 111 1.18 0.01 22.91
C THR A 111 -0.22 0.38 22.38
N GLN A 112 -0.44 0.26 21.07
CA GLN A 112 -1.72 0.29 20.32
C GLN A 112 -2.92 1.05 20.96
N ILE A 113 -3.41 2.09 20.29
CA ILE A 113 -4.59 2.85 20.74
C ILE A 113 -5.86 2.26 20.09
N ARG A 114 -6.63 1.47 20.85
CA ARG A 114 -7.90 0.85 20.41
C ARG A 114 -7.79 0.12 19.07
N ASN A 115 -8.11 0.81 17.97
CA ASN A 115 -8.17 0.31 16.61
C ASN A 115 -7.11 0.93 15.69
N HIS A 116 -6.09 1.59 16.22
CA HIS A 116 -5.02 2.24 15.45
C HIS A 116 -3.67 2.08 16.15
N TYR A 117 -2.60 2.20 15.36
CA TYR A 117 -1.23 2.22 15.86
C TYR A 117 -0.72 3.66 15.96
N LYS A 118 0.07 3.94 17.00
CA LYS A 118 0.74 5.24 17.14
C LYS A 118 2.07 5.17 16.40
N PHE A 119 2.16 5.96 15.35
CA PHE A 119 3.36 6.10 14.54
C PHE A 119 4.31 7.09 15.20
N ALA A 120 5.58 6.70 15.31
CA ALA A 120 6.67 7.52 15.82
C ALA A 120 7.14 8.53 14.76
N THR A 121 7.81 9.57 15.22
CA THR A 121 8.44 10.59 14.38
C THR A 121 9.87 10.19 14.02
N ARG A 122 10.10 8.98 13.50
CA ARG A 122 11.44 8.46 13.16
C ARG A 122 11.52 7.96 11.72
N SER A 123 12.74 7.70 11.24
CA SER A 123 12.97 6.99 9.96
C SER A 123 12.28 7.64 8.76
N SER A 124 12.54 8.94 8.53
CA SER A 124 12.00 9.70 7.39
C SER A 124 12.08 8.97 6.06
N ASP A 125 13.16 8.22 5.88
CA ASP A 125 13.47 7.57 4.62
C ASP A 125 12.57 6.35 4.40
N ILE A 126 12.19 5.65 5.48
CA ILE A 126 11.19 4.58 5.45
C ILE A 126 9.82 5.17 5.14
N TYR A 127 9.44 6.30 5.74
CA TYR A 127 8.21 6.99 5.36
C TYR A 127 8.20 7.38 3.87
N SER A 128 9.29 7.98 3.37
CA SER A 128 9.43 8.30 1.96
C SER A 128 9.36 7.06 1.07
N LEU A 129 9.97 5.93 1.47
CA LEU A 129 9.89 4.65 0.78
C LEU A 129 8.44 4.14 0.65
N LEU A 130 7.63 4.29 1.70
CA LEU A 130 6.20 3.97 1.71
C LEU A 130 5.33 5.01 0.96
N GLY A 131 5.96 5.98 0.31
CA GLY A 131 5.28 7.01 -0.48
C GLY A 131 4.64 8.12 0.35
N VAL A 132 5.07 8.31 1.61
CA VAL A 132 4.66 9.46 2.43
C VAL A 132 5.35 10.72 1.91
N LYS A 133 4.52 11.69 1.53
CA LYS A 133 4.96 13.03 1.12
C LYS A 133 4.76 14.05 2.22
N TYR A 134 3.73 13.88 3.06
CA TYR A 134 3.43 14.79 4.15
C TYR A 134 3.31 14.03 5.46
N MET A 135 3.94 14.55 6.51
CA MET A 135 3.74 14.08 7.88
C MET A 135 2.99 15.15 8.68
N ARG A 136 1.86 14.78 9.29
CA ARG A 136 1.07 15.64 10.17
C ARG A 136 1.45 15.37 11.62
N THR A 137 1.81 16.41 12.37
CA THR A 137 2.21 16.31 13.78
C THR A 137 1.67 17.47 14.61
N ASP A 138 1.61 17.31 15.94
CA ASP A 138 1.20 18.33 16.90
C ASP A 138 2.35 19.17 17.44
N SER A 139 3.60 18.74 17.19
CA SER A 139 4.81 19.37 17.74
C SER A 139 5.96 19.33 16.75
N LEU A 140 6.69 20.44 16.65
CA LEU A 140 7.94 20.49 15.87
C LEU A 140 9.16 19.98 16.67
N ASN A 141 9.04 19.86 17.99
CA ASN A 141 10.16 19.47 18.85
C ASN A 141 10.50 17.98 18.73
N SER A 142 9.52 17.14 18.45
CA SER A 142 9.72 15.72 18.14
C SER A 142 10.51 15.53 16.83
N LEU A 143 10.43 16.49 15.92
CA LEU A 143 11.03 16.37 14.58
C LEU A 143 12.53 16.63 14.57
N GLN A 144 12.99 17.67 15.27
CA GLN A 144 14.41 18.08 15.19
C GLN A 144 15.36 17.06 15.82
N ALA A 145 14.89 16.29 16.80
CA ALA A 145 15.68 15.23 17.43
C ALA A 145 15.74 13.96 16.56
N ASP A 146 14.66 13.64 15.86
CA ASP A 146 14.47 12.30 15.28
C ASP A 146 14.52 12.26 13.72
N PHE A 147 14.32 13.39 13.01
CA PHE A 147 14.38 13.48 11.54
C PHE A 147 15.73 13.86 10.94
N GLY A 148 16.72 14.20 11.77
CA GLY A 148 18.08 14.47 11.29
C GLY A 148 18.16 15.50 10.15
N GLY A 149 17.35 16.56 10.15
CA GLY A 149 17.49 17.80 9.37
C GLY A 149 17.46 17.77 7.84
N ASP A 150 17.87 16.69 7.17
CA ASP A 150 18.20 16.73 5.74
C ASP A 150 17.07 16.25 4.81
N ASN A 151 16.20 15.35 5.25
CA ASN A 151 15.17 14.74 4.38
C ASN A 151 13.76 15.35 4.49
N SER A 152 13.64 16.55 5.06
CA SER A 152 12.39 17.31 5.14
C SER A 152 12.50 18.73 4.57
N GLU A 153 11.38 19.29 4.17
CA GLU A 153 11.22 20.72 3.82
C GLU A 153 10.64 21.51 5.00
N PRO A 154 10.65 22.86 4.96
CA PRO A 154 10.03 23.67 6.01
C PRO A 154 8.56 23.29 6.25
N PRO A 155 8.13 23.16 7.52
CA PRO A 155 6.77 22.74 7.83
C PRO A 155 5.76 23.84 7.54
N PHE A 156 4.58 23.44 7.08
CA PHE A 156 3.38 24.28 7.01
C PHE A 156 2.67 24.25 8.36
N LYS A 157 2.27 25.41 8.89
CA LYS A 157 1.53 25.53 10.15
C LYS A 157 0.07 25.91 9.86
N PHE A 158 -0.87 25.12 10.36
CA PHE A 158 -2.31 25.36 10.20
C PHE A 158 -2.96 25.80 11.51
N SER A 159 -2.49 25.31 12.66
CA SER A 159 -2.95 25.77 13.98
C SER A 159 -1.84 25.71 15.03
N ALA A 160 -2.17 25.94 16.31
CA ALA A 160 -1.18 25.93 17.39
C ALA A 160 -0.43 24.59 17.49
N ASN A 161 -1.15 23.49 17.28
CA ASN A 161 -0.69 22.11 17.40
C ASN A 161 -0.99 21.34 16.10
N ASP A 162 -0.81 21.97 14.95
CA ASP A 162 -1.03 21.33 13.66
C ASP A 162 -0.03 21.79 12.60
N PHE A 163 0.85 20.86 12.25
CA PHE A 163 1.94 21.06 11.32
C PHE A 163 1.94 19.95 10.27
N LEU A 164 2.13 20.32 9.00
CA LEU A 164 2.44 19.39 7.93
C LEU A 164 3.90 19.58 7.50
N ILE A 165 4.66 18.49 7.52
CA ILE A 165 6.06 18.48 7.13
C ILE A 165 6.18 17.77 5.80
N PRO A 166 6.66 18.43 4.74
CA PRO A 166 6.92 17.76 3.48
C PRO A 166 8.20 16.92 3.60
N LEU A 167 8.14 15.67 3.16
CA LEU A 167 9.29 14.79 3.04
C LEU A 167 9.90 14.91 1.65
N LYS A 168 11.23 14.91 1.60
CA LYS A 168 11.97 14.87 0.33
C LYS A 168 12.05 13.44 -0.18
N ASN A 169 12.32 13.34 -1.48
CA ASN A 169 12.58 12.06 -2.16
C ASN A 169 11.47 11.03 -2.01
N THR A 170 10.20 11.40 -1.79
CA THR A 170 9.10 10.44 -1.66
C THR A 170 9.03 9.46 -2.84
N ASN A 171 8.84 8.17 -2.55
CA ASN A 171 8.59 7.16 -3.55
C ASN A 171 7.19 7.36 -4.18
N LEU A 172 7.18 7.84 -5.42
CA LEU A 172 5.97 8.01 -6.21
C LEU A 172 5.78 6.84 -7.22
N GLY A 173 6.40 5.69 -6.92
CA GLY A 173 6.62 4.60 -7.87
C GLY A 173 7.84 4.82 -8.76
N ASN A 174 8.75 5.73 -8.38
CA ASN A 174 9.91 6.15 -9.16
C ASN A 174 11.24 5.64 -8.60
N TYR A 175 11.21 4.91 -7.49
CA TYR A 175 12.41 4.25 -6.97
C TYR A 175 12.80 3.11 -7.90
N SER A 176 14.06 3.08 -8.32
CA SER A 176 14.56 2.12 -9.31
C SER A 176 15.94 1.62 -8.89
N PRO A 177 15.99 0.48 -8.20
CA PRO A 177 17.22 -0.05 -7.66
C PRO A 177 18.12 -0.61 -8.77
N THR A 178 19.42 -0.55 -8.51
CA THR A 178 20.49 -1.08 -9.39
C THR A 178 21.31 -2.17 -8.71
N LYS A 179 21.19 -2.30 -7.39
CA LYS A 179 21.79 -3.36 -6.58
C LYS A 179 20.71 -4.12 -5.84
N SER A 180 20.83 -5.44 -5.78
CA SER A 180 19.92 -6.30 -5.05
C SER A 180 20.68 -7.11 -4.00
N TYR A 181 20.07 -7.25 -2.83
CA TYR A 181 20.51 -8.14 -1.76
C TYR A 181 19.46 -9.24 -1.62
N VAL A 182 19.89 -10.48 -1.40
CA VAL A 182 18.99 -11.60 -1.17
C VAL A 182 18.88 -11.81 0.33
N ALA A 183 17.66 -11.92 0.83
CA ALA A 183 17.36 -12.30 2.21
C ALA A 183 16.49 -13.56 2.23
N GLU A 184 16.66 -14.39 3.26
CA GLU A 184 15.89 -15.61 3.47
C GLU A 184 14.68 -15.38 4.39
N SER A 185 14.67 -14.27 5.14
CA SER A 185 13.64 -13.95 6.13
C SER A 185 13.31 -12.46 6.20
N LEU A 186 12.23 -12.14 6.92
CA LEU A 186 11.86 -10.76 7.22
C LEU A 186 12.90 -10.07 8.13
N ASP A 187 13.45 -10.80 9.12
CA ASP A 187 14.49 -10.29 10.02
C ASP A 187 15.77 -9.94 9.24
N GLU A 188 16.24 -10.82 8.35
CA GLU A 188 17.43 -10.56 7.52
C GLU A 188 17.19 -9.38 6.56
N THR A 189 15.93 -9.21 6.13
CA THR A 189 15.54 -8.03 5.34
C THR A 189 15.71 -6.74 6.15
N PHE A 190 15.26 -6.72 7.40
CA PHE A 190 15.45 -5.57 8.28
C PHE A 190 16.92 -5.31 8.57
N GLU A 191 17.69 -6.35 8.93
CA GLU A 191 19.13 -6.24 9.16
C GLU A 191 19.86 -5.65 7.94
N THR A 192 19.45 -6.06 6.73
CA THR A 192 20.05 -5.56 5.49
C THR A 192 19.70 -4.10 5.22
N MET A 193 18.43 -3.73 5.39
CA MET A 193 17.95 -2.36 5.17
C MET A 193 18.50 -1.37 6.21
N ASP A 194 18.77 -1.83 7.43
CA ASP A 194 19.32 -1.02 8.53
C ASP A 194 20.83 -0.76 8.40
N ARG A 195 21.49 -1.36 7.41
CA ARG A 195 22.91 -1.11 7.15
C ARG A 195 23.14 0.34 6.71
N SER A 196 24.18 0.95 7.24
CA SER A 196 24.55 2.34 6.90
C SER A 196 24.94 2.55 5.43
N ASP A 197 25.28 1.48 4.71
CA ASP A 197 25.64 1.52 3.28
C ASP A 197 24.49 1.12 2.35
N PHE A 198 23.31 0.80 2.88
CA PHE A 198 22.12 0.50 2.10
C PHE A 198 21.40 1.79 1.70
N SER A 199 21.08 1.94 0.42
CA SER A 199 20.26 3.07 -0.06
C SER A 199 18.86 2.63 -0.45
N LEU A 200 17.86 3.10 0.28
CA LEU A 200 16.43 2.84 0.01
C LEU A 200 15.95 3.30 -1.37
N THR A 201 16.75 4.09 -2.11
CA THR A 201 16.40 4.58 -3.46
C THR A 201 17.09 3.83 -4.59
N SER A 202 18.23 3.18 -4.31
CA SER A 202 19.08 2.53 -5.33
C SER A 202 19.38 1.07 -5.07
N ASP A 203 19.02 0.57 -3.90
CA ASP A 203 19.22 -0.80 -3.46
C ASP A 203 17.86 -1.44 -3.16
N VAL A 204 17.80 -2.77 -3.20
CA VAL A 204 16.58 -3.52 -2.92
C VAL A 204 16.90 -4.84 -2.24
N VAL A 205 16.07 -5.26 -1.30
CA VAL A 205 16.09 -6.60 -0.73
C VAL A 205 15.03 -7.46 -1.42
N VAL A 206 15.43 -8.64 -1.87
CA VAL A 206 14.59 -9.62 -2.56
C VAL A 206 14.72 -10.99 -1.88
N TYR A 207 13.74 -11.86 -2.12
CA TYR A 207 13.74 -13.21 -1.56
C TYR A 207 14.20 -14.29 -2.56
N GLU A 208 14.35 -13.92 -3.82
CA GLU A 208 14.92 -14.77 -4.86
C GLU A 208 16.03 -14.02 -5.61
N PRO A 209 17.16 -14.67 -5.96
CA PRO A 209 18.24 -14.01 -6.68
C PRO A 209 17.80 -13.41 -8.02
N LEU A 210 18.03 -12.11 -8.19
CA LEU A 210 17.84 -11.46 -9.49
C LEU A 210 19.03 -11.70 -10.39
N ILE A 211 18.77 -11.69 -11.71
CA ILE A 211 19.83 -11.70 -12.70
C ILE A 211 20.62 -10.39 -12.57
N ASN A 212 21.93 -10.50 -12.34
CA ASN A 212 22.86 -9.37 -12.22
C ASN A 212 22.69 -8.38 -13.40
N ASN A 213 22.85 -7.08 -13.11
CA ASN A 213 22.80 -5.91 -14.03
C ASN A 213 21.46 -5.19 -14.15
N LEU A 214 20.80 -4.87 -13.02
CA LEU A 214 19.73 -3.88 -13.05
C LEU A 214 20.29 -2.49 -13.40
N VAL A 215 19.67 -1.84 -14.37
CA VAL A 215 19.94 -0.43 -14.70
C VAL A 215 18.79 0.44 -14.21
N LYS A 216 19.05 1.74 -14.05
CA LYS A 216 18.05 2.67 -13.55
C LYS A 216 16.95 2.91 -14.58
N ALA A 217 15.69 2.78 -14.15
CA ALA A 217 14.52 3.19 -14.92
C ALA A 217 14.35 4.72 -14.90
N SER A 218 13.59 5.20 -15.87
CA SER A 218 13.27 6.62 -16.08
C SER A 218 11.80 6.78 -16.45
N ASN A 219 11.31 8.02 -16.36
CA ASN A 219 9.95 8.39 -16.74
C ASN A 219 8.85 7.54 -16.06
N SER A 220 9.11 7.07 -14.84
CA SER A 220 8.13 6.28 -14.09
C SER A 220 6.91 7.11 -13.71
N LYS A 221 5.73 6.52 -13.83
CA LYS A 221 4.44 7.09 -13.44
C LYS A 221 3.55 6.02 -12.84
N LEU A 222 2.92 6.37 -11.73
CA LEU A 222 1.85 5.60 -11.11
C LEU A 222 0.56 6.41 -11.24
N THR A 223 -0.45 5.90 -11.96
CA THR A 223 -1.68 6.64 -12.28
C THR A 223 -2.91 5.85 -11.88
N LEU A 224 -3.88 6.51 -11.22
CA LEU A 224 -5.17 5.90 -10.92
C LEU A 224 -6.06 5.89 -12.18
N LYS A 225 -6.44 4.71 -12.66
CA LYS A 225 -7.26 4.49 -13.84
C LYS A 225 -8.44 3.57 -13.51
N GLY A 226 -9.65 4.10 -13.50
CA GLY A 226 -10.86 3.29 -13.25
C GLY A 226 -10.89 2.54 -11.90
N GLY A 227 -10.15 3.01 -10.90
CA GLY A 227 -10.00 2.33 -9.60
C GLY A 227 -8.80 1.38 -9.51
N ASP A 228 -8.09 1.16 -10.62
CA ASP A 228 -6.85 0.39 -10.70
C ASP A 228 -5.63 1.30 -10.83
N LEU A 229 -4.44 0.74 -10.65
CA LEU A 229 -3.19 1.47 -10.78
C LEU A 229 -2.50 1.12 -12.08
N ARG A 230 -2.36 2.08 -12.99
CA ARG A 230 -1.52 1.94 -14.18
C ARG A 230 -0.10 2.41 -13.85
N ILE A 231 0.87 1.57 -14.18
CA ILE A 231 2.30 1.79 -13.98
C ILE A 231 2.96 1.87 -15.35
N GLU A 232 3.65 2.96 -15.61
CA GLU A 232 4.38 3.20 -16.85
C GLU A 232 5.83 3.56 -16.52
N ALA A 233 6.80 3.03 -17.26
CA ALA A 233 8.20 3.42 -17.16
C ALA A 233 9.02 3.06 -18.41
N SER A 234 10.25 3.54 -18.48
CA SER A 234 11.19 3.23 -19.56
C SER A 234 12.61 3.07 -19.04
N SER A 235 13.38 2.20 -19.67
CA SER A 235 14.74 1.86 -19.29
C SER A 235 15.57 1.49 -20.53
N PRO A 236 16.89 1.72 -20.52
CA PRO A 236 17.79 1.19 -21.55
C PRO A 236 18.04 -0.33 -21.44
N GLY A 237 17.54 -1.00 -20.41
CA GLY A 237 17.68 -2.45 -20.23
C GLY A 237 16.79 -2.99 -19.12
N LYS A 238 17.23 -4.09 -18.48
CA LYS A 238 16.51 -4.70 -17.37
C LYS A 238 16.54 -3.79 -16.14
N SER A 239 15.36 -3.51 -15.59
CA SER A 239 15.16 -2.59 -14.49
C SER A 239 14.08 -3.07 -13.55
N MET A 240 14.10 -2.53 -12.33
CA MET A 240 13.04 -2.70 -11.37
C MET A 240 12.47 -1.34 -10.96
N LEU A 241 11.16 -1.32 -10.66
CA LEU A 241 10.54 -0.27 -9.85
C LEU A 241 10.14 -0.83 -8.50
N ILE A 242 10.36 -0.06 -7.43
CA ILE A 242 9.77 -0.33 -6.12
C ILE A 242 8.54 0.56 -5.99
N LEU A 243 7.35 -0.03 -5.93
CA LEU A 243 6.10 0.71 -5.75
C LEU A 243 5.83 0.89 -4.26
N PRO A 244 5.28 2.05 -3.83
CA PRO A 244 4.84 2.28 -2.45
C PRO A 244 3.51 1.55 -2.19
N LEU A 245 3.39 0.27 -2.56
CA LEU A 245 2.19 -0.54 -2.41
C LEU A 245 2.58 -1.85 -1.77
N GLU A 246 1.87 -2.24 -0.70
CA GLU A 246 2.07 -3.53 -0.08
C GLU A 246 1.83 -4.64 -1.11
N PHE A 247 2.80 -5.54 -1.27
CA PHE A 247 2.66 -6.68 -2.15
C PHE A 247 1.64 -7.67 -1.57
N SER A 248 0.75 -8.13 -2.43
CA SER A 248 -0.20 -9.19 -2.13
C SER A 248 -0.39 -10.07 -3.36
N ASN A 249 -0.49 -11.37 -3.13
CA ASN A 249 -0.90 -12.36 -4.13
C ASN A 249 -2.32 -12.10 -4.67
N CYS A 250 -3.07 -11.18 -4.04
CA CYS A 250 -4.37 -10.74 -4.53
C CYS A 250 -4.29 -9.70 -5.65
N ILE A 251 -3.11 -9.11 -5.87
CA ILE A 251 -2.86 -8.14 -6.94
C ILE A 251 -2.50 -8.90 -8.22
N THR A 252 -3.23 -8.63 -9.29
CA THR A 252 -2.89 -9.13 -10.63
C THR A 252 -2.26 -8.01 -11.43
N PHE A 253 -1.10 -8.27 -12.03
CA PHE A 253 -0.43 -7.35 -12.94
C PHE A 253 -0.71 -7.77 -14.38
N ARG A 254 -1.31 -6.87 -15.18
CA ARG A 254 -1.64 -7.12 -16.58
C ARG A 254 -0.94 -6.12 -17.49
N SER A 255 -0.16 -6.60 -18.44
CA SER A 255 0.40 -5.75 -19.49
C SER A 255 -0.70 -5.13 -20.34
N ASN A 256 -0.67 -3.81 -20.50
CA ASN A 256 -1.64 -3.08 -21.34
C ASN A 256 -1.19 -3.03 -22.81
N ASP A 257 0.11 -3.19 -23.07
CA ASP A 257 0.72 -3.21 -24.38
C ASP A 257 1.48 -4.54 -24.59
N PRO A 258 1.30 -5.26 -25.70
CA PRO A 258 2.12 -6.44 -26.04
C PRO A 258 3.62 -6.18 -26.10
N LYS A 259 4.05 -4.93 -26.27
CA LYS A 259 5.46 -4.49 -26.24
C LYS A 259 5.95 -4.13 -24.84
N SER A 260 5.08 -4.14 -23.83
CA SER A 260 5.47 -4.00 -22.44
C SER A 260 6.41 -5.16 -22.09
N GLY A 261 7.65 -4.84 -21.78
CA GLY A 261 8.66 -5.80 -21.34
C GLY A 261 8.52 -6.16 -19.87
N PHE A 262 7.29 -6.19 -19.35
CA PHE A 262 7.00 -6.70 -18.00
C PHE A 262 7.45 -8.15 -17.88
N ILE A 263 8.27 -8.43 -16.87
CA ILE A 263 8.83 -9.76 -16.61
C ILE A 263 8.09 -10.40 -15.44
N ASP A 264 8.08 -9.73 -14.29
CA ASP A 264 7.47 -10.26 -13.07
C ASP A 264 7.17 -9.18 -12.04
N ALA A 265 6.33 -9.50 -11.06
CA ALA A 265 6.07 -8.68 -9.88
C ALA A 265 6.08 -9.54 -8.60
N PHE A 266 6.84 -9.09 -7.60
CA PHE A 266 7.05 -9.84 -6.36
C PHE A 266 7.33 -8.90 -5.18
N ARG A 267 7.33 -9.46 -3.97
CA ARG A 267 7.61 -8.74 -2.73
C ARG A 267 9.08 -8.33 -2.64
N VAL A 268 9.32 -7.09 -2.22
CA VAL A 268 10.66 -6.53 -1.99
C VAL A 268 10.65 -5.66 -0.73
N ASP A 269 11.82 -5.41 -0.15
CA ASP A 269 12.02 -4.49 0.98
C ASP A 269 11.01 -4.70 2.12
N GLY A 270 10.85 -5.97 2.52
CA GLY A 270 9.90 -6.37 3.54
C GLY A 270 8.49 -6.52 2.97
N ILE A 271 7.81 -5.40 2.68
CA ILE A 271 6.37 -5.39 2.37
C ILE A 271 6.00 -4.87 0.98
N LEU A 272 6.92 -4.27 0.23
CA LEU A 272 6.61 -3.50 -0.97
C LEU A 272 6.50 -4.36 -2.23
N SER A 273 5.89 -3.80 -3.27
CA SER A 273 5.78 -4.43 -4.59
C SER A 273 6.92 -4.00 -5.50
N GLY A 274 7.77 -4.95 -5.89
CA GLY A 274 8.78 -4.78 -6.93
C GLY A 274 8.23 -5.21 -8.29
N LEU A 275 8.44 -4.40 -9.33
CA LEU A 275 8.10 -4.75 -10.72
C LEU A 275 9.37 -4.83 -11.56
N LEU A 276 9.68 -6.03 -12.05
CA LEU A 276 10.82 -6.30 -12.92
C LEU A 276 10.40 -6.21 -14.39
N PHE A 277 11.18 -5.49 -15.20
CA PHE A 277 10.89 -5.30 -16.62
C PHE A 277 12.15 -5.05 -17.45
N ASP A 278 12.04 -5.07 -18.78
CA ASP A 278 13.10 -4.74 -19.72
C ASP A 278 12.60 -3.74 -20.78
N GLY A 279 13.32 -2.63 -20.95
CA GLY A 279 12.97 -1.62 -21.94
C GLY A 279 11.77 -0.77 -21.53
N PHE A 280 10.56 -1.17 -21.90
CA PHE A 280 9.34 -0.38 -21.70
C PHE A 280 8.37 -1.11 -20.76
N LEU A 281 7.75 -0.38 -19.82
CA LEU A 281 6.73 -0.91 -18.93
C LEU A 281 5.41 -0.17 -19.14
N ASP A 282 4.34 -0.92 -19.36
CA ASP A 282 2.96 -0.44 -19.26
C ASP A 282 2.07 -1.58 -18.72
N VAL A 283 1.72 -1.49 -17.45
CA VAL A 283 1.02 -2.52 -16.69
C VAL A 283 -0.08 -1.92 -15.85
N THR A 284 -1.20 -2.62 -15.72
CA THR A 284 -2.25 -2.31 -14.75
C THR A 284 -2.17 -3.30 -13.59
N ALA A 285 -2.09 -2.80 -12.36
CA ALA A 285 -2.22 -3.55 -11.13
C ALA A 285 -3.69 -3.52 -10.66
N GLU A 286 -4.29 -4.70 -10.60
CA GLU A 286 -5.70 -4.91 -10.27
C GLU A 286 -5.81 -5.69 -8.95
N LEU A 287 -6.36 -5.06 -7.90
CA LEU A 287 -6.72 -5.78 -6.69
C LEU A 287 -8.14 -6.32 -6.84
N ARG A 288 -8.27 -7.61 -7.18
CA ARG A 288 -9.56 -8.28 -7.38
C ARG A 288 -9.53 -9.66 -6.75
N TYR A 289 -10.26 -9.84 -5.66
CA TYR A 289 -10.46 -11.14 -5.02
C TYR A 289 -11.87 -11.28 -4.45
N GLY A 290 -12.35 -12.51 -4.33
CA GLY A 290 -13.69 -12.86 -3.87
C GLY A 290 -13.97 -14.35 -4.07
N VAL A 291 -15.19 -14.79 -3.75
CA VAL A 291 -15.56 -16.22 -3.77
C VAL A 291 -15.30 -16.89 -5.14
N PHE A 292 -15.47 -16.14 -6.23
CA PHE A 292 -15.35 -16.63 -7.61
C PHE A 292 -14.10 -16.14 -8.35
N THR A 293 -13.25 -15.34 -7.72
CA THR A 293 -12.07 -14.75 -8.37
C THR A 293 -10.96 -14.66 -7.35
N ASN A 294 -9.82 -15.30 -7.61
CA ASN A 294 -8.65 -15.27 -6.74
C ASN A 294 -8.95 -15.61 -5.25
N ASN A 295 -9.79 -16.63 -5.01
CA ASN A 295 -10.34 -16.95 -3.69
C ASN A 295 -9.33 -17.48 -2.66
N GLY A 296 -8.11 -17.84 -3.08
CA GLY A 296 -7.03 -18.34 -2.22
C GLY A 296 -5.91 -17.33 -1.96
N CYS A 297 -5.91 -16.15 -2.58
CA CYS A 297 -4.75 -15.25 -2.53
C CYS A 297 -4.39 -14.79 -1.12
N ARG A 298 -5.38 -14.51 -0.27
CA ARG A 298 -5.13 -14.12 1.12
C ARG A 298 -4.56 -15.26 1.97
N LEU A 299 -4.89 -16.51 1.64
CA LEU A 299 -4.26 -17.67 2.28
C LEU A 299 -2.81 -17.82 1.82
N LYS A 300 -2.51 -17.50 0.56
CA LYS A 300 -1.14 -17.45 0.05
C LYS A 300 -0.33 -16.32 0.70
N ASP A 301 -0.90 -15.14 0.90
CA ASP A 301 -0.25 -14.06 1.66
C ASP A 301 0.09 -14.50 3.09
N LEU A 302 -0.79 -15.29 3.73
CA LEU A 302 -0.54 -15.84 5.06
C LEU A 302 0.56 -16.93 5.05
N ASP A 303 0.61 -17.75 4.01
CA ASP A 303 1.65 -18.79 3.83
C ASP A 303 3.03 -18.16 3.60
N ASP A 304 3.07 -17.12 2.76
CA ASP A 304 4.27 -16.31 2.54
C ASP A 304 4.75 -15.70 3.87
N TYR A 305 3.85 -15.10 4.66
CA TYR A 305 4.19 -14.52 5.97
C TYR A 305 4.83 -15.56 6.90
N LYS A 306 4.23 -16.75 7.01
CA LYS A 306 4.76 -17.84 7.83
C LYS A 306 6.14 -18.29 7.39
N THR A 307 6.33 -18.41 6.08
CA THR A 307 7.62 -18.78 5.48
C THR A 307 8.69 -17.74 5.83
N LEU A 308 8.38 -16.45 5.71
CA LEU A 308 9.32 -15.36 5.97
C LEU A 308 9.63 -15.12 7.45
N THR A 309 8.77 -15.59 8.36
CA THR A 309 8.91 -15.42 9.82
C THR A 309 9.23 -16.72 10.57
N ASN A 310 9.46 -17.83 9.85
CA ASN A 310 9.71 -19.15 10.43
C ASN A 310 8.60 -19.64 11.39
N HIS A 311 7.33 -19.40 11.05
CA HIS A 311 6.15 -19.81 11.83
C HIS A 311 5.38 -21.01 11.26
#